data_AF-A0A849Y532-F1
#
_entry.id   AF-A0A849Y532-F1
#
_cell.length_a   1.000
_cell.length_b   1.000
_cell.length_c   1.000
_cell.angle_alpha   90.00
_cell.angle_beta   90.00
_cell.angle_gamma   90.00
#
_symmetry.space_group_name_H-M   'P 1'
#
loop_
_entity.id
_entity.type
_entity.pdbx_description
1 polymer ?
#
loop_
_entity_poly.entity_id
_entity_poly.type
_entity_poly.pdbx_seq_one_letter_code
_entity_poly.pdbx_strand_id
1 'polypeptide(L)'
;MAKARVSRAESEHLLQTVQMFEEVVRTQPNDIQSLEILKEAYFNLGRDDDSVAASKKIAQAYHAAGQLSSAILEYEGILQRHPNDAESRAALNDLEQRMAGAGAAGADQDAADAAEQMLAEAEQFEDGNEALLRFFQENQFVSEKDGSDLLAAINAALNENGANRPAPALLALLAERGIASIEKSLGLIVEKTRLPFLPLGICEVDSGRANLLAREFCLRHLILPFDQVSRTLLVATVNPFDVRAKHHVEASSEGLRVQWYVTTPEEMTSRLKSVFRITG
;
A
#
# COMPACT_ATOMS: atom_id res chain seq x y z
N MET A 1 12.40 22.78 10.61
CA MET A 1 12.97 22.09 9.43
C MET A 1 12.64 22.91 8.20
N ALA A 2 13.59 23.13 7.29
CA ALA A 2 13.38 23.96 6.10
C ALA A 2 12.60 23.18 5.04
N LYS A 3 11.38 23.64 4.73
CA LYS A 3 10.43 23.07 3.76
C LYS A 3 11.12 22.97 2.39
N ALA A 4 11.08 21.79 1.76
CA ALA A 4 11.51 21.66 0.37
C ALA A 4 10.67 22.63 -0.47
N ARG A 5 11.34 23.48 -1.25
CA ARG A 5 10.68 24.53 -2.01
C ARG A 5 9.99 23.85 -3.21
N VAL A 6 8.69 23.59 -3.08
CA VAL A 6 7.84 23.07 -4.16
C VAL A 6 8.13 23.88 -5.43
N SER A 7 8.41 23.20 -6.53
CA SER A 7 8.72 23.88 -7.78
C SER A 7 7.50 24.65 -8.27
N ARG A 8 7.71 25.69 -9.08
CA ARG A 8 6.60 26.51 -9.59
C ARG A 8 5.56 25.67 -10.37
N ALA A 9 6.02 24.67 -11.13
CA ALA A 9 5.15 23.80 -11.90
C ALA A 9 4.32 22.85 -11.00
N GLU A 10 4.93 22.30 -9.95
CA GLU A 10 4.23 21.48 -8.96
C GLU A 10 3.21 22.31 -8.16
N SER A 11 3.55 23.56 -7.82
CA SER A 11 2.62 24.46 -7.15
C SER A 11 1.43 24.82 -8.04
N GLU A 12 1.63 25.02 -9.34
CA GLU A 12 0.54 25.29 -10.29
C GLU A 12 -0.38 24.07 -10.44
N HIS A 13 0.18 22.86 -10.51
CA HIS A 13 -0.60 21.62 -10.51
C HIS A 13 -1.42 21.43 -9.23
N LEU A 14 -0.81 21.61 -8.06
CA LEU A 14 -1.50 21.50 -6.77
C LEU A 14 -2.63 22.52 -6.62
N LEU A 15 -2.46 23.73 -7.13
CA LEU A 15 -3.54 24.73 -7.13
C LEU A 15 -4.71 24.31 -8.02
N GLN A 16 -4.45 23.68 -9.16
CA GLN A 16 -5.49 23.11 -10.01
C GLN A 16 -6.21 21.95 -9.33
N THR A 17 -5.48 21.05 -8.66
CA THR A 17 -6.04 19.97 -7.83
C THR A 17 -6.97 20.55 -6.77
N VAL A 18 -6.53 21.57 -6.04
CA VAL A 18 -7.35 22.25 -5.04
C VAL A 18 -8.64 22.80 -5.64
N GLN A 19 -8.56 23.53 -6.75
CA GLN A 19 -9.76 24.10 -7.38
C GLN A 19 -10.78 23.04 -7.79
N MET A 20 -10.31 21.95 -8.40
CA MET A 20 -11.18 20.88 -8.87
C MET A 20 -11.88 20.17 -7.71
N PHE A 21 -11.13 19.81 -6.67
CA PHE A 21 -11.69 19.04 -5.54
C PHE A 21 -12.46 19.91 -4.54
N GLU A 22 -12.17 21.21 -4.43
CA GLU A 22 -13.01 22.15 -3.67
C GLU A 22 -14.43 22.21 -4.28
N GLU A 23 -14.55 22.16 -5.61
CA GLU A 23 -15.85 22.11 -6.26
C GLU A 23 -16.57 20.78 -6.00
N VAL A 24 -15.85 19.65 -6.02
CA VAL A 24 -16.43 18.35 -5.67
C VAL A 24 -16.96 18.36 -4.24
N VAL A 25 -16.13 18.77 -3.26
CA VAL A 25 -16.52 18.83 -1.83
C VAL A 25 -17.65 19.85 -1.60
N ARG A 26 -17.77 20.90 -2.41
CA ARG A 26 -18.93 21.80 -2.36
C ARG A 26 -20.24 21.09 -2.72
N THR A 27 -20.20 20.14 -3.66
CA THR A 27 -21.37 19.33 -4.05
C THR A 27 -21.58 18.11 -3.17
N GLN A 28 -20.50 17.53 -2.65
CA GLN A 28 -20.49 16.30 -1.84
C GLN A 28 -19.63 16.53 -0.58
N PRO A 29 -20.17 17.19 0.47
CA PRO A 29 -19.37 17.63 1.63
C PRO A 29 -18.72 16.53 2.44
N ASN A 30 -19.22 15.30 2.33
CA ASN A 30 -18.75 14.13 3.07
C ASN A 30 -17.95 13.14 2.19
N ASP A 31 -17.58 13.53 0.96
CA ASP A 31 -16.74 12.68 0.12
C ASP A 31 -15.29 12.64 0.66
N ILE A 32 -14.99 11.58 1.40
CA ILE A 32 -13.72 11.40 2.12
C ILE A 32 -12.54 11.43 1.15
N GLN A 33 -12.67 10.79 -0.02
CA GLN A 33 -11.58 10.72 -1.01
C GLN A 33 -11.19 12.11 -1.51
N SER A 34 -12.17 12.95 -1.86
CA SER A 34 -11.90 14.33 -2.25
C SER A 34 -11.30 15.17 -1.11
N LEU A 35 -11.74 14.94 0.13
CA LEU A 35 -11.19 15.62 1.30
C LEU A 35 -9.74 15.19 1.58
N GLU A 36 -9.36 13.92 1.37
CA GLU A 36 -7.99 13.43 1.52
C GLU A 36 -7.05 14.07 0.50
N ILE A 37 -7.49 14.14 -0.77
CA ILE A 37 -6.73 14.80 -1.84
C ILE A 37 -6.54 16.29 -1.52
N LEU A 38 -7.58 16.97 -1.00
CA LEU A 38 -7.45 18.36 -0.55
C LEU A 38 -6.52 18.50 0.66
N LYS A 39 -6.61 17.61 1.67
CA LYS A 39 -5.73 17.61 2.85
C LYS A 39 -4.26 17.55 2.44
N GLU A 40 -3.91 16.65 1.53
CA GLU A 40 -2.55 16.50 1.01
C GLU A 40 -2.13 17.70 0.15
N ALA A 41 -3.00 18.17 -0.75
CA ALA A 41 -2.69 19.32 -1.59
C ALA A 41 -2.45 20.60 -0.78
N TYR A 42 -3.28 20.86 0.24
CA TYR A 42 -3.09 21.99 1.17
C TYR A 42 -1.79 21.86 1.97
N PHE A 43 -1.46 20.65 2.45
CA PHE A 43 -0.21 20.40 3.16
C PHE A 43 1.01 20.70 2.29
N ASN A 44 1.01 20.23 1.05
CA ASN A 44 2.09 20.44 0.09
C ASN A 44 2.22 21.91 -0.34
N LEU A 45 1.10 22.65 -0.43
CA LEU A 45 1.09 24.09 -0.66
C LEU A 45 1.48 24.92 0.59
N GLY A 46 1.61 24.27 1.74
CA GLY A 46 1.86 24.89 3.03
C GLY A 46 0.72 25.72 3.59
N ARG A 47 -0.50 25.39 3.16
CA ARG A 47 -1.76 25.87 3.73
C ARG A 47 -2.14 24.96 4.89
N ASP A 48 -1.33 24.99 5.95
CA ASP A 48 -1.42 24.03 7.05
C ASP A 48 -2.79 24.11 7.76
N ASP A 49 -3.35 25.32 7.93
CA ASP A 49 -4.69 25.51 8.53
C ASP A 49 -5.81 24.87 7.69
N ASP A 50 -5.73 24.96 6.36
CA ASP A 50 -6.71 24.34 5.45
C ASP A 50 -6.57 22.82 5.43
N SER A 51 -5.34 22.30 5.54
CA SER A 51 -5.08 20.86 5.69
C SER A 51 -5.70 20.31 6.97
N VAL A 52 -5.56 21.03 8.09
CA VAL A 52 -6.21 20.68 9.36
C VAL A 52 -7.73 20.76 9.24
N ALA A 53 -8.27 21.78 8.59
CA ALA A 53 -9.70 21.90 8.38
C ALA A 53 -10.27 20.75 7.53
N ALA A 54 -9.55 20.31 6.50
CA ALA A 54 -9.90 19.12 5.71
C ALA A 54 -9.86 17.85 6.56
N SER A 55 -8.81 17.67 7.38
CA SER A 55 -8.66 16.55 8.31
C SER A 55 -9.81 16.46 9.33
N LYS A 56 -10.26 17.59 9.88
CA LYS A 56 -11.44 17.64 10.76
C LYS A 56 -12.71 17.19 10.04
N LYS A 57 -12.91 17.59 8.79
CA LYS A 57 -14.07 17.16 7.98
C LYS A 57 -14.03 15.65 7.67
N ILE A 58 -12.85 15.10 7.40
CA ILE A 58 -12.65 13.65 7.24
C ILE A 58 -13.08 12.92 8.52
N ALA A 59 -12.60 13.37 9.68
CA ALA A 59 -12.98 12.79 10.97
C ALA A 59 -14.48 12.89 11.24
N GLN A 60 -15.12 14.01 10.88
CA GLN A 60 -16.58 14.18 10.98
C GLN A 60 -17.35 13.27 10.00
N ALA A 61 -16.85 13.06 8.79
CA ALA A 61 -17.44 12.15 7.82
C ALA A 61 -17.36 10.69 8.31
N TYR A 62 -16.23 10.27 8.87
CA TYR A 62 -16.10 8.97 9.54
C TYR A 62 -17.05 8.82 10.73
N HIS A 63 -17.17 9.86 11.55
CA HIS A 63 -18.12 9.86 12.66
C HIS A 63 -19.57 9.71 12.18
N ALA A 64 -19.98 10.46 11.16
CA ALA A 64 -21.31 10.36 10.57
C ALA A 64 -21.60 8.99 9.94
N ALA A 65 -20.55 8.32 9.44
CA ALA A 65 -20.61 6.95 8.92
C ALA A 65 -20.60 5.86 10.02
N GLY A 66 -20.48 6.24 11.30
CA GLY A 66 -20.38 5.30 12.42
C GLY A 66 -18.98 4.70 12.62
N GLN A 67 -18.00 5.10 11.82
CA GLN A 67 -16.61 4.64 11.87
C GLN A 67 -15.83 5.41 12.94
N LEU A 68 -16.16 5.16 14.22
CA LEU A 68 -15.63 5.91 15.36
C LEU A 68 -14.11 5.78 15.49
N SER A 69 -13.55 4.59 15.25
CA SER A 69 -12.11 4.35 15.32
C SER A 69 -11.32 5.17 14.29
N SER A 70 -11.81 5.26 13.04
CA SER A 70 -11.18 6.07 11.99
C SER A 70 -11.28 7.56 12.28
N ALA A 71 -12.41 8.01 12.85
CA ALA A 71 -12.56 9.39 13.31
C ALA A 71 -11.55 9.75 14.41
N ILE A 72 -11.33 8.84 15.37
CA ILE A 72 -10.34 9.00 16.44
C ILE A 72 -8.93 9.13 15.88
N LEU A 73 -8.51 8.18 15.02
CA LEU A 73 -7.17 8.20 14.43
C LEU A 73 -6.88 9.51 13.68
N GLU A 74 -7.87 10.02 12.93
CA GLU A 74 -7.72 11.28 12.20
C GLU A 74 -7.57 12.47 13.17
N TYR A 75 -8.36 12.52 14.26
CA TYR A 75 -8.20 13.55 15.29
C TYR A 75 -6.87 13.46 16.07
N GLU A 76 -6.38 12.25 16.35
CA GLU A 76 -5.06 12.04 16.94
C GLU A 76 -3.96 12.55 16.00
N GLY A 77 -4.06 12.27 14.70
CA GLY A 77 -3.12 12.76 13.68
C GLY A 77 -3.09 14.29 13.56
N ILE A 78 -4.23 14.97 13.83
CA ILE A 78 -4.26 16.43 13.96
C ILE A 78 -3.49 16.86 15.21
N LEU A 79 -3.81 16.27 16.37
CA LEU A 79 -3.23 16.68 17.67
C LEU A 79 -1.73 16.39 17.80
N GLN A 80 -1.20 15.39 17.09
CA GLN A 80 0.25 15.16 17.00
C GLN A 80 0.99 16.35 16.38
N ARG A 81 0.37 17.01 15.38
CA ARG A 81 0.96 18.15 14.66
C ARG A 81 0.53 19.50 15.23
N HIS A 82 -0.69 19.57 15.75
CA HIS A 82 -1.30 20.75 16.36
C HIS A 82 -1.80 20.43 17.78
N PRO A 83 -0.91 20.27 18.77
CA PRO A 83 -1.29 19.85 20.14
C PRO A 83 -2.26 20.79 20.85
N ASN A 84 -2.35 22.03 20.38
CA ASN A 84 -3.19 23.09 20.96
C ASN A 84 -4.56 23.22 20.28
N ASP A 85 -4.90 22.37 19.31
CA ASP A 85 -6.21 22.42 18.67
C ASP A 85 -7.32 21.97 19.64
N ALA A 86 -8.03 22.95 20.20
CA ALA A 86 -9.03 22.70 21.22
C ALA A 86 -10.26 21.94 20.69
N GLU A 87 -10.59 22.14 19.41
CA GLU A 87 -11.75 21.53 18.75
C GLU A 87 -11.53 20.03 18.53
N SER A 88 -10.39 19.64 17.95
CA SER A 88 -10.01 18.23 17.76
C SER A 88 -9.88 17.50 19.08
N ARG A 89 -9.35 18.14 20.13
CA ARG A 89 -9.25 17.52 21.46
C ARG A 89 -10.63 17.34 22.12
N ALA A 90 -11.54 18.28 21.94
CA ALA A 90 -12.90 18.15 22.45
C ALA A 90 -13.67 17.04 21.71
N ALA A 91 -13.56 16.99 20.38
CA ALA A 91 -14.18 15.96 19.54
C ALA A 91 -13.64 14.56 19.85
N LEU A 92 -12.33 14.41 20.03
CA LEU A 92 -11.70 13.15 20.42
C LEU A 92 -12.26 12.62 21.75
N ASN A 93 -12.37 13.48 22.76
CA ASN A 93 -12.90 13.10 24.07
C ASN A 93 -14.38 12.67 24.01
N ASP A 94 -15.22 13.36 23.21
CA ASP A 94 -16.62 12.93 23.00
C ASP A 94 -16.70 11.54 22.33
N LEU A 95 -15.85 11.28 21.34
CA LEU A 95 -15.79 10.00 20.64
C LEU A 95 -15.32 8.86 21.57
N GLU A 96 -14.27 9.09 22.35
CA GLU A 96 -13.76 8.12 23.32
C GLU A 96 -14.80 7.78 24.40
N GLN A 97 -15.54 8.77 24.91
CA GLN A 97 -16.61 8.55 25.88
C GLN A 97 -17.77 7.74 25.30
N ARG A 98 -18.12 7.96 24.02
CA ARG A 98 -19.16 7.19 23.31
C ARG A 98 -18.73 5.74 23.08
N MET A 99 -17.48 5.51 22.73
CA MET A 99 -16.93 4.16 22.61
C MET A 99 -16.87 3.44 23.97
N ALA A 100 -16.43 4.14 25.02
CA ALA A 100 -16.41 3.59 26.37
C ALA A 100 -17.84 3.29 26.90
N GLY A 101 -18.83 4.10 26.52
CA GLY A 101 -20.25 3.86 26.85
C GLY A 101 -20.91 2.72 26.07
N ALA A 102 -20.37 2.35 24.90
CA ALA A 102 -20.86 1.24 24.06
C ALA A 102 -20.17 -0.12 24.37
N GLY A 103 -19.24 -0.13 25.35
CA GLY A 103 -18.31 -1.23 25.64
C GLY A 103 -18.88 -2.49 26.30
N ALA A 104 -19.96 -3.09 25.77
CA ALA A 104 -20.32 -4.47 26.13
C ALA A 104 -20.92 -5.32 24.99
N ALA A 105 -21.12 -4.78 23.78
CA ALA A 105 -21.65 -5.58 22.66
C ALA A 105 -21.05 -5.25 21.28
N GLY A 106 -20.29 -4.15 21.12
CA GLY A 106 -19.76 -3.72 19.82
C GLY A 106 -18.32 -4.15 19.51
N ALA A 107 -17.52 -4.54 20.49
CA ALA A 107 -16.08 -4.83 20.28
C ALA A 107 -15.81 -6.05 19.38
N ASP A 108 -16.73 -7.03 19.35
CA ASP A 108 -16.63 -8.17 18.43
C ASP A 108 -17.09 -7.83 17.01
N GLN A 109 -17.98 -6.84 16.87
CA GLN A 109 -18.52 -6.43 15.57
C GLN A 109 -17.67 -5.34 14.91
N ASP A 110 -17.09 -4.41 15.65
CA ASP A 110 -16.13 -3.44 15.10
C ASP A 110 -14.78 -4.09 14.78
N ALA A 111 -14.37 -5.13 15.50
CA ALA A 111 -13.20 -5.92 15.15
C ALA A 111 -13.48 -6.88 13.98
N ALA A 112 -14.72 -7.38 13.86
CA ALA A 112 -15.14 -8.16 12.70
C ALA A 112 -15.32 -7.28 11.46
N ASP A 113 -15.96 -6.12 11.56
CA ASP A 113 -16.16 -5.14 10.47
C ASP A 113 -14.86 -4.43 10.12
N ALA A 114 -13.92 -4.21 11.06
CA ALA A 114 -12.57 -3.76 10.74
C ALA A 114 -11.70 -4.88 10.19
N ALA A 115 -11.90 -6.14 10.59
CA ALA A 115 -11.25 -7.28 9.95
C ALA A 115 -11.86 -7.57 8.57
N GLU A 116 -13.14 -7.27 8.36
CA GLU A 116 -13.92 -7.45 7.13
C GLU A 116 -13.75 -6.24 6.22
N GLN A 117 -13.49 -5.04 6.73
CA GLN A 117 -13.00 -3.87 5.98
C GLN A 117 -11.50 -3.97 5.71
N MET A 118 -10.68 -4.49 6.61
CA MET A 118 -9.29 -4.84 6.29
C MET A 118 -9.24 -6.01 5.33
N LEU A 119 -10.18 -6.97 5.38
CA LEU A 119 -10.36 -8.01 4.37
C LEU A 119 -10.92 -7.44 3.06
N ALA A 120 -11.83 -6.46 3.09
CA ALA A 120 -12.47 -5.87 1.91
C ALA A 120 -11.57 -4.83 1.20
N GLU A 121 -10.81 -4.05 1.95
CA GLU A 121 -9.66 -3.28 1.46
C GLU A 121 -8.55 -4.24 1.00
N ALA A 122 -8.46 -5.42 1.62
CA ALA A 122 -7.70 -6.56 1.12
C ALA A 122 -8.40 -7.41 0.05
N GLU A 123 -9.57 -6.99 -0.45
CA GLU A 123 -10.28 -7.61 -1.58
C GLU A 123 -10.33 -6.65 -2.77
N GLN A 124 -9.92 -5.39 -2.60
CA GLN A 124 -9.65 -4.43 -3.69
C GLN A 124 -8.15 -4.25 -3.95
N PHE A 125 -7.37 -5.33 -3.84
CA PHE A 125 -5.95 -5.33 -4.17
C PHE A 125 -5.72 -5.33 -5.68
N GLU A 126 -5.32 -4.17 -6.22
CA GLU A 126 -4.39 -4.16 -7.34
C GLU A 126 -3.03 -4.69 -6.85
N ASP A 127 -2.85 -6.01 -6.82
CA ASP A 127 -1.60 -6.74 -6.50
C ASP A 127 -0.53 -6.62 -7.62
N GLY A 128 -0.76 -5.68 -8.55
CA GLY A 128 0.03 -5.46 -9.75
C GLY A 128 -0.01 -6.57 -10.78
N ASN A 129 -0.74 -7.68 -10.58
CA ASN A 129 -0.74 -8.80 -11.53
C ASN A 129 -1.47 -8.44 -12.83
N GLU A 130 -2.52 -7.63 -12.78
CA GLU A 130 -3.17 -7.10 -13.98
C GLU A 130 -2.20 -6.22 -14.80
N ALA A 131 -1.46 -5.34 -14.13
CA ALA A 131 -0.49 -4.46 -14.77
C ALA A 131 0.68 -5.25 -15.38
N LEU A 132 1.19 -6.26 -14.66
CA LEU A 132 2.23 -7.16 -15.17
C LEU A 132 1.73 -8.01 -16.34
N LEU A 133 0.50 -8.50 -16.30
CA LEU A 133 -0.11 -9.23 -17.40
C LEU A 133 -0.30 -8.32 -18.63
N ARG A 134 -0.84 -7.12 -18.44
CA ARG A 134 -0.96 -6.12 -19.52
C ARG A 134 0.40 -5.83 -20.13
N PHE A 135 1.44 -5.66 -19.32
CA PHE A 135 2.81 -5.49 -19.80
C PHE A 135 3.27 -6.66 -20.68
N PHE A 136 2.98 -7.90 -20.29
CA PHE A 136 3.32 -9.06 -21.12
C PHE A 136 2.50 -9.12 -22.41
N GLN A 137 1.22 -8.76 -22.39
CA GLN A 137 0.37 -8.73 -23.57
C GLN A 137 0.81 -7.65 -24.57
N GLU A 138 1.13 -6.44 -24.09
CA GLU A 138 1.66 -5.34 -24.91
C GLU A 138 2.98 -5.69 -25.60
N ASN A 139 3.80 -6.52 -24.94
CA ASN A 139 5.04 -7.04 -25.51
C ASN A 139 4.87 -8.36 -26.28
N GLN A 140 3.62 -8.75 -26.62
CA GLN A 140 3.27 -9.97 -27.36
C GLN A 140 3.84 -11.25 -26.75
N PHE A 141 4.00 -11.24 -25.43
CA PHE A 141 4.62 -12.30 -24.66
C PHE A 141 3.60 -13.30 -24.10
N VAL A 142 2.37 -12.83 -23.87
CA VAL A 142 1.22 -13.63 -23.41
C VAL A 142 -0.01 -13.26 -24.24
N SER A 143 -0.84 -14.25 -24.59
CA SER A 143 -2.09 -13.99 -25.31
C SER A 143 -3.19 -13.45 -24.40
N GLU A 144 -4.18 -12.75 -24.96
CA GLU A 144 -5.32 -12.25 -24.17
C GLU A 144 -6.09 -13.39 -23.48
N LYS A 145 -6.27 -14.52 -24.18
CA LYS A 145 -6.97 -15.69 -23.66
C LYS A 145 -6.24 -16.31 -22.47
N ASP A 146 -4.93 -16.52 -22.60
CA ASP A 146 -4.13 -17.12 -21.53
C ASP A 146 -4.07 -16.22 -20.29
N GLY A 147 -4.14 -14.90 -20.48
CA GLY A 147 -4.09 -13.91 -19.41
C GLY A 147 -5.26 -13.99 -18.42
N SER A 148 -6.50 -14.08 -18.90
CA SER A 148 -7.68 -14.19 -18.03
C SER A 148 -7.63 -15.43 -17.14
N ASP A 149 -7.20 -16.56 -17.70
CA ASP A 149 -7.11 -17.84 -16.97
C ASP A 149 -5.99 -17.84 -15.90
N LEU A 150 -4.97 -16.98 -16.07
CA LEU A 150 -3.89 -16.81 -15.11
C LEU A 150 -4.31 -15.97 -13.92
N LEU A 151 -4.96 -14.82 -14.16
CA LEU A 151 -5.46 -13.97 -13.08
C LEU A 151 -6.50 -14.69 -12.22
N ALA A 152 -7.41 -15.44 -12.85
CA ALA A 152 -8.38 -16.25 -12.12
C ALA A 152 -7.71 -17.28 -11.21
N ALA A 153 -6.61 -17.91 -11.66
CA ALA A 153 -5.88 -18.88 -10.85
C ALA A 153 -5.11 -18.25 -9.70
N ILE A 154 -4.53 -17.06 -9.89
CA ILE A 154 -3.90 -16.30 -8.80
C ILE A 154 -4.95 -15.94 -7.75
N ASN A 155 -6.07 -15.36 -8.17
CA ASN A 155 -7.13 -14.94 -7.25
C ASN A 155 -7.71 -16.13 -6.47
N ALA A 156 -7.95 -17.26 -7.15
CA ALA A 156 -8.38 -18.48 -6.49
C ALA A 156 -7.37 -18.96 -5.43
N ALA A 157 -6.09 -19.01 -5.78
CA ALA A 157 -5.03 -19.44 -4.87
C ALA A 157 -4.77 -18.44 -3.72
N LEU A 158 -4.98 -17.14 -3.92
CA LEU A 158 -4.93 -16.13 -2.85
C LEU A 158 -6.05 -16.35 -1.83
N ASN A 159 -7.25 -16.69 -2.30
CA ASN A 159 -8.40 -16.99 -1.44
C ASN A 159 -8.23 -18.33 -0.69
N GLU A 160 -7.56 -19.32 -1.29
CA GLU A 160 -7.35 -20.64 -0.71
C GLU A 160 -6.17 -20.72 0.29
N ASN A 161 -5.07 -20.00 0.04
CA ASN A 161 -3.82 -20.22 0.79
C ASN A 161 -3.80 -19.65 2.22
N GLY A 162 -4.75 -18.80 2.58
CA GLY A 162 -4.78 -18.06 3.84
C GLY A 162 -3.56 -17.14 4.03
N ALA A 163 -3.57 -16.29 5.06
CA ALA A 163 -2.52 -15.29 5.30
C ALA A 163 -1.12 -15.85 5.65
N ASN A 164 -0.93 -17.18 5.61
CA ASN A 164 0.23 -17.85 6.19
C ASN A 164 1.20 -18.47 5.17
N ARG A 165 0.95 -18.33 3.87
CA ARG A 165 1.79 -18.87 2.79
C ARG A 165 2.12 -17.79 1.76
N PRO A 166 3.29 -17.84 1.11
CA PRO A 166 3.58 -16.93 0.00
C PRO A 166 2.54 -17.08 -1.11
N ALA A 167 2.08 -15.95 -1.66
CA ALA A 167 1.19 -15.92 -2.81
C ALA A 167 1.83 -16.60 -4.03
N PRO A 168 1.03 -17.15 -4.95
CA PRO A 168 1.57 -17.60 -6.23
C PRO A 168 2.06 -16.41 -7.06
N ALA A 169 3.27 -16.51 -7.61
CA ALA A 169 3.78 -15.51 -8.54
C ALA A 169 3.23 -15.76 -9.96
N LEU A 170 2.79 -14.70 -10.65
CA LEU A 170 2.37 -14.79 -12.06
C LEU A 170 3.45 -15.43 -12.96
N LEU A 171 4.73 -15.10 -12.72
CA LEU A 171 5.86 -15.69 -13.44
C LEU A 171 5.98 -17.21 -13.27
N ALA A 172 5.66 -17.73 -12.07
CA ALA A 172 5.70 -19.16 -11.82
C ALA A 172 4.57 -19.87 -12.59
N LEU A 173 3.35 -19.31 -12.55
CA LEU A 173 2.21 -19.86 -13.27
C LEU A 173 2.40 -19.84 -14.80
N LEU A 174 3.03 -18.79 -15.34
CA LEU A 174 3.41 -18.72 -16.75
C LEU A 174 4.32 -19.88 -17.15
N ALA A 175 5.30 -20.21 -16.30
CA ALA A 175 6.24 -21.30 -16.53
C ALA A 175 5.59 -22.67 -16.38
N GLU A 176 4.78 -22.87 -15.33
CA GLU A 176 4.06 -24.12 -15.07
C GLU A 176 3.08 -24.48 -16.19
N ARG A 177 2.41 -23.48 -16.78
CA ARG A 177 1.51 -23.67 -17.93
C ARG A 177 2.22 -23.76 -19.27
N GLY A 178 3.55 -23.67 -19.30
CA GLY A 178 4.34 -23.72 -20.52
C GLY A 178 4.15 -22.52 -21.45
N ILE A 179 3.61 -21.40 -20.94
CA ILE A 179 3.37 -20.17 -21.71
C ILE A 179 4.70 -19.43 -21.92
N ALA A 180 5.46 -19.25 -20.84
CA ALA A 180 6.76 -18.59 -20.89
C ALA A 180 7.70 -19.07 -19.78
N SER A 181 8.99 -19.22 -20.08
CA SER A 181 9.97 -19.58 -19.05
C SER A 181 10.27 -18.41 -18.13
N ILE A 182 10.70 -18.71 -16.91
CA ILE A 182 11.04 -17.69 -15.90
C ILE A 182 12.15 -16.76 -16.43
N GLU A 183 13.15 -17.30 -17.11
CA GLU A 183 14.28 -16.54 -17.64
C GLU A 183 13.85 -15.55 -18.71
N LYS A 184 12.95 -15.95 -19.61
CA LYS A 184 12.44 -15.07 -20.66
C LYS A 184 11.56 -13.96 -20.06
N SER A 185 10.69 -14.31 -19.12
CA SER A 185 9.80 -13.37 -18.43
C SER A 185 10.63 -12.31 -17.67
N LEU A 186 11.60 -12.75 -16.88
CA LEU A 186 12.50 -11.87 -16.13
C LEU A 186 13.39 -11.05 -17.08
N GLY A 187 13.93 -11.66 -18.13
CA GLY A 187 14.73 -10.97 -19.13
C GLY A 187 13.99 -9.79 -19.74
N LEU A 188 12.73 -10.00 -20.12
CA LEU A 188 11.87 -8.94 -20.65
C LEU A 188 11.59 -7.84 -19.61
N ILE A 189 11.30 -8.21 -18.37
CA ILE A 189 11.09 -7.25 -17.27
C ILE A 189 12.35 -6.40 -17.07
N VAL A 190 13.52 -7.02 -16.94
CA VAL A 190 14.81 -6.32 -16.71
C VAL A 190 15.13 -5.41 -17.89
N GLU A 191 14.93 -5.87 -19.12
CA GLU A 191 15.18 -5.08 -20.33
C GLU A 191 14.31 -3.82 -20.38
N LYS A 192 12.99 -3.96 -20.15
CA LYS A 192 12.04 -2.86 -20.30
C LYS A 192 11.99 -1.92 -19.10
N THR A 193 12.09 -2.45 -17.89
CA THR A 193 12.01 -1.66 -16.65
C THR A 193 13.36 -1.10 -16.21
N ARG A 194 14.47 -1.66 -16.73
CA ARG A 194 15.84 -1.38 -16.29
C ARG A 194 16.09 -1.68 -14.81
N LEU A 195 15.21 -2.44 -14.17
CA LEU A 195 15.43 -2.89 -12.80
C LEU A 195 16.49 -3.98 -12.80
N PRO A 196 17.49 -3.89 -11.90
CA PRO A 196 18.54 -4.89 -11.82
C PRO A 196 17.97 -6.23 -11.34
N PHE A 197 18.43 -7.32 -11.96
CA PHE A 197 18.23 -8.66 -11.44
C PHE A 197 19.16 -8.92 -10.25
N LEU A 198 18.65 -9.60 -9.22
CA LEU A 198 19.42 -10.02 -8.06
C LEU A 198 19.11 -11.48 -7.72
N PRO A 199 20.11 -12.38 -7.68
CA PRO A 199 19.93 -13.73 -7.16
C PRO A 199 19.80 -13.70 -5.63
N LEU A 200 18.57 -13.65 -5.13
CA LEU A 200 18.30 -13.47 -3.70
C LEU A 200 18.77 -14.68 -2.84
N GLY A 201 18.98 -15.85 -3.46
CA GLY A 201 19.45 -17.05 -2.79
C GLY A 201 20.89 -16.97 -2.25
N ILE A 202 21.69 -16.02 -2.72
CA ILE A 202 23.07 -15.78 -2.22
C ILE A 202 23.18 -14.55 -1.32
N CYS A 203 22.13 -13.73 -1.25
CA CYS A 203 22.11 -12.56 -0.38
C CYS A 203 21.83 -12.98 1.07
N GLU A 204 22.54 -12.33 2.00
CA GLU A 204 22.17 -12.36 3.40
C GLU A 204 20.94 -11.48 3.61
N VAL A 205 20.02 -11.95 4.47
CA VAL A 205 18.79 -11.23 4.79
C VAL A 205 18.88 -10.74 6.22
N ASP A 206 18.97 -9.42 6.41
CA ASP A 206 18.87 -8.79 7.72
C ASP A 206 17.42 -8.90 8.21
N SER A 207 17.22 -9.69 9.26
CA SER A 207 15.91 -9.90 9.88
C SER A 207 15.30 -8.60 10.39
N GLY A 208 16.12 -7.61 10.79
CA GLY A 208 15.63 -6.28 11.18
C GLY A 208 15.02 -5.51 10.01
N ARG A 209 15.54 -5.70 8.79
CA ARG A 209 14.99 -5.06 7.57
C ARG A 209 13.77 -5.81 7.05
N ALA A 210 13.80 -7.13 7.08
CA ALA A 210 12.66 -7.93 6.65
C ALA A 210 11.40 -7.66 7.49
N ASN A 211 11.58 -7.40 8.79
CA ASN A 211 10.49 -7.07 9.72
C ASN A 211 10.06 -5.58 9.67
N LEU A 212 10.61 -4.77 8.75
CA LEU A 212 10.13 -3.41 8.51
C LEU A 212 8.69 -3.41 7.99
N LEU A 213 8.32 -4.47 7.27
CA LEU A 213 7.00 -4.67 6.69
C LEU A 213 6.27 -5.80 7.42
N ALA A 214 4.94 -5.72 7.44
CA ALA A 214 4.12 -6.80 7.97
C ALA A 214 4.39 -8.11 7.20
N ARG A 215 4.43 -9.22 7.93
CA ARG A 215 4.67 -10.54 7.36
C ARG A 215 3.67 -10.87 6.25
N GLU A 216 2.39 -10.60 6.52
CA GLU A 216 1.27 -10.88 5.63
C GLU A 216 1.41 -10.07 4.33
N PHE A 217 1.88 -8.84 4.44
CA PHE A 217 2.20 -7.99 3.29
C PHE A 217 3.31 -8.60 2.42
N CYS A 218 4.44 -8.97 3.03
CA CYS A 218 5.56 -9.58 2.31
C CYS A 218 5.16 -10.88 1.59
N LEU A 219 4.30 -11.70 2.22
CA LEU A 219 3.83 -12.96 1.65
C LEU A 219 2.84 -12.75 0.51
N ARG A 220 1.92 -11.79 0.65
CA ARG A 220 0.90 -11.50 -0.36
C ARG A 220 1.48 -10.83 -1.60
N HIS A 221 2.35 -9.85 -1.42
CA HIS A 221 2.93 -9.06 -2.51
C HIS A 221 4.26 -9.63 -3.03
N LEU A 222 4.81 -10.66 -2.37
CA LEU A 222 6.09 -11.28 -2.72
C LEU A 222 7.21 -10.23 -2.81
N ILE A 223 7.27 -9.37 -1.79
CA ILE A 223 8.25 -8.31 -1.62
C ILE A 223 9.03 -8.56 -0.33
N LEU A 224 10.35 -8.36 -0.39
CA LEU A 224 11.23 -8.57 0.76
C LEU A 224 12.31 -7.48 0.84
N PRO A 225 12.27 -6.58 1.83
CA PRO A 225 13.44 -5.81 2.23
C PRO A 225 14.47 -6.77 2.82
N PHE A 226 15.66 -6.81 2.25
CA PHE A 226 16.65 -7.83 2.63
C PHE A 226 17.91 -7.24 3.27
N ASP A 227 18.26 -6.00 2.96
CA ASP A 227 19.47 -5.38 3.50
C ASP A 227 19.36 -3.84 3.43
N GLN A 228 20.26 -3.14 4.11
CA GLN A 228 20.41 -1.71 4.03
C GLN A 228 21.88 -1.32 3.91
N VAL A 229 22.21 -0.55 2.87
CA VAL A 229 23.53 0.02 2.69
C VAL A 229 23.45 1.53 2.89
N SER A 230 24.07 2.03 3.97
CA SER A 230 24.02 3.45 4.34
C SER A 230 22.57 3.94 4.51
N ARG A 231 22.07 4.84 3.65
CA ARG A 231 20.68 5.33 3.62
C ARG A 231 19.86 4.70 2.50
N THR A 232 20.25 3.52 2.01
CA THR A 232 19.54 2.83 0.93
C THR A 232 19.03 1.47 1.40
N LEU A 233 17.71 1.32 1.45
CA LEU A 233 17.04 0.04 1.70
C LEU A 233 17.02 -0.76 0.40
N LEU A 234 17.51 -1.99 0.44
CA LEU A 234 17.51 -2.90 -0.70
C LEU A 234 16.30 -3.81 -0.61
N VAL A 235 15.48 -3.81 -1.66
CA VAL A 235 14.19 -4.51 -1.68
C VAL A 235 14.10 -5.39 -2.91
N ALA A 236 13.81 -6.67 -2.70
CA ALA A 236 13.56 -7.64 -3.76
C ALA A 236 12.05 -7.75 -4.03
N THR A 237 11.68 -7.91 -5.30
CA THR A 237 10.31 -8.17 -5.75
C THR A 237 10.31 -9.18 -6.91
N VAL A 238 9.20 -9.88 -7.07
CA VAL A 238 8.92 -10.70 -8.28
C VAL A 238 7.94 -10.00 -9.23
N ASN A 239 7.29 -8.92 -8.78
CA ASN A 239 6.38 -8.10 -9.57
C ASN A 239 6.70 -6.61 -9.39
N PRO A 240 7.44 -5.99 -10.33
CA PRO A 240 7.74 -4.57 -10.24
C PRO A 240 6.58 -3.65 -10.66
N PHE A 241 5.44 -4.19 -11.09
CA PHE A 241 4.28 -3.41 -11.51
C PHE A 241 3.24 -3.22 -10.39
N ASP A 242 3.53 -3.75 -9.19
CA ASP A 242 2.74 -3.48 -7.99
C ASP A 242 3.06 -2.07 -7.44
N VAL A 243 2.41 -1.06 -8.02
CA VAL A 243 2.62 0.36 -7.68
C VAL A 243 2.21 0.65 -6.24
N ARG A 244 1.11 0.05 -5.77
CA ARG A 244 0.60 0.26 -4.41
C ARG A 244 1.54 -0.33 -3.36
N ALA A 245 2.01 -1.55 -3.57
CA ALA A 245 2.96 -2.16 -2.65
C ALA A 245 4.28 -1.37 -2.61
N LYS A 246 4.73 -0.84 -3.75
CA LYS A 246 5.90 0.05 -3.79
C LYS A 246 5.70 1.31 -2.94
N HIS A 247 4.57 2.00 -3.07
CA HIS A 247 4.25 3.15 -2.23
C HIS A 247 4.19 2.79 -0.74
N HIS A 248 3.61 1.63 -0.40
CA HIS A 248 3.59 1.16 0.98
C HIS A 248 5.02 0.94 1.52
N VAL A 249 5.89 0.28 0.75
CA VAL A 249 7.29 0.09 1.15
C VAL A 249 8.01 1.43 1.34
N GLU A 250 7.79 2.40 0.44
CA GLU A 250 8.38 3.73 0.55
C GLU A 250 7.90 4.47 1.81
N ALA A 251 6.60 4.41 2.11
CA ALA A 251 6.02 4.99 3.32
C ALA A 251 6.54 4.32 4.60
N SER A 252 6.71 2.99 4.61
CA SER A 252 7.30 2.27 5.75
C SER A 252 8.80 2.50 5.93
N SER A 253 9.47 3.10 4.94
CA SER A 253 10.93 3.27 4.90
C SER A 253 11.38 4.72 5.15
N GLU A 254 10.64 5.49 5.97
CA GLU A 254 10.88 6.92 6.16
C GLU A 254 12.36 7.28 6.35
N GLY A 255 12.85 8.20 5.52
CA GLY A 255 14.24 8.68 5.55
C GLY A 255 15.27 7.77 4.86
N LEU A 256 14.84 6.64 4.30
CA LEU A 256 15.67 5.76 3.46
C LEU A 256 15.30 5.91 1.97
N ARG A 257 16.30 5.80 1.11
CA ARG A 257 16.09 5.62 -0.33
C ARG A 257 15.80 4.14 -0.59
N VAL A 258 14.73 3.82 -1.29
CA VAL A 258 14.45 2.43 -1.68
C VAL A 258 15.13 2.11 -3.02
N GLN A 259 15.88 1.01 -3.06
CA GLN A 259 16.46 0.46 -4.29
C GLN A 259 15.84 -0.91 -4.57
N TRP A 260 15.16 -1.01 -5.71
CA TRP A 260 14.41 -2.19 -6.12
C TRP A 260 15.26 -3.14 -6.97
N TYR A 261 15.09 -4.43 -6.72
CA TYR A 261 15.68 -5.54 -7.47
C TYR A 261 14.60 -6.55 -7.84
N VAL A 262 14.73 -7.17 -9.01
CA VAL A 262 13.87 -8.27 -9.44
C VAL A 262 14.58 -9.60 -9.16
N THR A 263 13.86 -10.59 -8.64
CA THR A 263 14.40 -11.93 -8.35
C THR A 263 13.49 -13.03 -8.91
N THR A 264 13.94 -14.28 -8.86
CA THR A 264 13.10 -15.42 -9.26
C THR A 264 12.01 -15.72 -8.22
N PRO A 265 10.83 -16.24 -8.64
CA PRO A 265 9.78 -16.69 -7.72
C PRO A 265 10.23 -17.74 -6.72
N GLU A 266 11.09 -18.67 -7.14
CA GLU A 266 11.61 -19.74 -6.29
C GLU A 266 12.44 -19.20 -5.13
N GLU A 267 13.40 -18.32 -5.44
CA GLU A 267 14.25 -17.69 -4.42
C GLU A 267 13.44 -16.81 -3.46
N MET A 268 12.50 -16.02 -3.98
CA MET A 268 11.61 -15.19 -3.15
C MET A 268 10.81 -16.05 -2.17
N THR A 269 10.16 -17.10 -2.67
CA THR A 269 9.34 -18.00 -1.85
C THR A 269 10.18 -18.69 -0.78
N SER A 270 11.35 -19.22 -1.15
CA SER A 270 12.28 -19.87 -0.22
C SER A 270 12.74 -18.91 0.89
N ARG A 271 13.08 -17.67 0.52
CA ARG A 271 13.54 -16.65 1.45
C ARG A 271 12.45 -16.16 2.39
N LEU A 272 11.25 -15.89 1.89
CA LEU A 272 10.10 -15.52 2.74
C LEU A 272 9.78 -16.62 3.76
N LYS A 273 9.80 -17.89 3.34
CA LYS A 273 9.60 -19.03 4.25
C LYS A 273 10.68 -19.09 5.33
N SER A 274 11.95 -18.89 4.95
CA SER A 274 13.08 -18.90 5.89
C SER A 274 13.00 -17.75 6.90
N VAL A 275 12.77 -16.53 6.44
CA VAL A 275 12.71 -15.30 7.26
C VAL A 275 11.56 -15.38 8.27
N PHE A 276 10.37 -15.72 7.80
CA PHE A 276 9.16 -15.76 8.62
C PHE A 276 8.91 -17.12 9.28
N ARG A 277 9.90 -18.03 9.24
CA ARG A 277 9.86 -19.36 9.86
C ARG A 277 8.60 -20.15 9.51
N ILE A 278 8.20 -20.10 8.24
CA ILE A 278 7.03 -20.79 7.75
C ILE A 278 7.41 -22.24 7.50
N THR A 279 6.97 -23.12 8.39
CA THR A 279 6.97 -24.57 8.16
C THR A 279 5.95 -24.89 7.08
N GLY A 280 6.42 -25.54 6.00
CA GLY A 280 5.57 -26.05 4.92
C GLY A 280 4.66 -27.17 5.38
#